data_AF-A0A497AVD3-F1
#
_entry.id   AF-A0A497AVD3-F1
#
_cell.length_a   1.000
_cell.length_b   1.000
_cell.length_c   1.000
_cell.angle_alpha   90.00
_cell.angle_beta   90.00
_cell.angle_gamma   90.00
#
_symmetry.space_group_name_H-M   'P 1'
#
loop_
_entity.id
_entity.type
_entity.pdbx_description
1 polymer ?
#
loop_
_entity_poly.entity_id
_entity_poly.type
_entity_poly.pdbx_seq_one_letter_code
_entity_poly.pdbx_strand_id
1 'polypeptide(L)'
;MANGSLTAAAIISFCKELEDKSSTFYGELAERWPEGKEMFQVFSKAGEKHKTWVVRTYQETISDALEASYAFEGMNLADYVVETALAEGSGYTDA
;
A
#
# COMPACT_ATOMS: atom_id res chain seq x y z
N MET A 1 6.69 1.37 27.71
CA MET A 1 6.67 1.43 26.23
C MET A 1 5.23 1.74 25.84
N ALA A 2 4.99 2.85 25.13
CA ALA A 2 3.63 3.34 24.90
C ALA A 2 2.81 2.28 24.16
N ASN A 3 1.74 1.81 24.80
CA ASN A 3 0.80 0.83 24.25
C ASN A 3 -0.20 1.57 23.35
N GLY A 4 0.31 2.26 22.32
CA GLY A 4 -0.53 2.84 21.28
C GLY A 4 -1.20 1.72 20.49
N SER A 5 -2.47 1.89 20.12
CA SER A 5 -3.17 0.87 19.33
C SER A 5 -2.38 0.57 18.06
N LEU A 6 -1.98 -0.69 17.90
CA LEU A 6 -1.18 -1.13 16.78
C LEU A 6 -2.02 -0.99 15.49
N THR A 7 -1.58 -0.12 14.58
CA THR A 7 -2.31 0.09 13.32
C THR A 7 -1.96 -1.02 12.32
N ALA A 8 -2.87 -1.30 11.39
CA ALA A 8 -2.57 -2.19 10.27
C ALA A 8 -1.33 -1.71 9.49
N ALA A 9 -1.19 -0.41 9.27
CA ALA A 9 -0.01 0.19 8.64
C ALA A 9 1.30 -0.13 9.39
N ALA A 10 1.28 -0.09 10.73
CA ALA A 10 2.43 -0.44 11.56
C ALA A 10 2.79 -1.93 11.43
N ILE A 11 1.80 -2.83 11.44
CA ILE A 11 2.00 -4.26 11.23
C ILE A 11 2.57 -4.55 9.84
N ILE A 12 2.00 -3.95 8.79
CA ILE A 12 2.47 -4.15 7.42
C ILE A 12 3.91 -3.63 7.25
N SER A 13 4.25 -2.51 7.88
CA SER A 13 5.63 -1.99 7.88
C SER A 13 6.60 -2.93 8.57
N PHE A 14 6.20 -3.49 9.72
CA PHE A 14 6.97 -4.51 10.43
C PHE A 14 7.16 -5.78 9.58
N CYS A 15 6.09 -6.30 8.96
CA CYS A 15 6.18 -7.47 8.09
C CYS A 15 7.10 -7.23 6.88
N LYS A 16 7.00 -6.05 6.25
CA LYS A 16 7.91 -5.66 5.16
C LYS A 16 9.37 -5.72 5.62
N GLU A 17 9.69 -5.14 6.77
CA GLU A 17 11.05 -5.14 7.32
C GLU A 17 11.52 -6.54 7.70
N LEU A 18 10.63 -7.38 8.24
CA LEU A 18 10.92 -8.76 8.57
C LEU A 18 11.29 -9.59 7.34
N GLU A 19 10.52 -9.48 6.26
CA GLU A 19 10.79 -10.20 5.00
C GLU A 19 12.08 -9.72 4.32
N ASP A 20 12.39 -8.42 4.40
CA ASP A 20 13.62 -7.83 3.87
C ASP A 20 14.87 -8.34 4.62
N LYS A 21 14.79 -8.35 5.96
CA LYS A 21 15.85 -8.91 6.82
C LYS A 21 16.01 -10.42 6.61
N SER A 22 14.90 -11.15 6.47
CA SER A 22 14.94 -12.59 6.20
C SER A 22 15.60 -12.89 4.86
N SER A 23 15.25 -12.12 3.81
CA SER A 23 15.84 -12.29 2.48
C SER A 23 17.34 -12.04 2.48
N THR A 24 17.78 -10.99 3.16
CA THR A 24 19.19 -10.66 3.36
C THR A 24 19.91 -11.76 4.12
N PHE A 25 19.36 -12.20 5.25
CA PHE A 25 19.93 -13.26 6.08
C PHE A 25 20.15 -14.54 5.28
N TYR A 26 19.14 -15.01 4.53
CA TYR A 26 19.29 -16.20 3.69
C TYR A 26 20.27 -15.98 2.53
N GLY A 27 20.38 -14.77 2.00
CA GLY A 27 21.42 -14.41 1.03
C GLY A 27 22.82 -14.61 1.61
N GLU A 28 23.08 -14.08 2.81
CA GLU A 28 24.35 -14.24 3.53
C GLU A 28 24.65 -15.71 3.85
N LEU A 29 23.64 -16.50 4.25
CA LEU A 29 23.81 -17.95 4.45
C LEU A 29 24.24 -18.65 3.15
N ALA A 30 23.65 -18.27 2.02
CA ALA A 30 23.96 -18.85 0.71
C ALA A 30 25.39 -18.55 0.24
N GLU A 31 25.94 -17.40 0.62
CA GLU A 31 27.33 -17.03 0.36
C GLU A 31 28.31 -17.81 1.25
N ARG A 32 27.94 -18.01 2.53
CA ARG A 32 28.82 -18.61 3.53
C ARG A 32 28.86 -20.13 3.52
N TRP A 33 27.77 -20.79 3.13
CA TRP A 33 27.65 -22.26 3.12
C TRP A 33 27.22 -22.78 1.74
N PRO A 34 28.17 -23.12 0.86
CA PRO A 34 27.90 -23.64 -0.48
C PRO A 34 27.00 -24.88 -0.50
N GLU A 35 27.06 -25.71 0.55
CA GLU A 35 26.31 -26.96 0.69
C GLU A 35 24.79 -26.72 0.75
N GLY A 36 24.37 -25.58 1.32
CA GLY A 36 22.97 -25.16 1.44
C GLY A 36 22.55 -24.08 0.44
N LYS A 37 23.45 -23.67 -0.47
CA LYS A 37 23.30 -22.46 -1.27
C LYS A 37 21.98 -22.39 -2.04
N GLU A 38 21.60 -23.46 -2.73
CA GLU A 38 20.38 -23.48 -3.53
C GLU A 38 19.13 -23.27 -2.66
N MET A 39 19.06 -23.97 -1.52
CA MET A 39 17.95 -23.85 -0.58
C MET A 39 17.87 -22.44 0.02
N PHE A 40 19.00 -21.88 0.46
CA PHE A 40 19.04 -20.53 1.01
C PHE A 40 18.68 -19.47 -0.04
N GLN A 41 19.10 -19.64 -1.30
CA GLN A 41 18.68 -18.75 -2.39
C GLN A 41 17.17 -18.84 -2.65
N VAL A 42 16.57 -20.02 -2.53
CA VAL A 42 15.11 -20.17 -2.61
C VAL A 42 14.43 -19.38 -1.50
N PHE A 43 14.90 -19.46 -0.25
CA PHE A 43 14.33 -18.71 0.86
C PHE A 43 14.53 -17.20 0.73
N SER A 44 15.71 -16.76 0.27
CA SER A 44 15.99 -15.35 -0.01
C SER A 44 15.01 -14.79 -1.05
N LYS A 45 14.78 -15.52 -2.15
CA LYS A 45 13.80 -15.14 -3.17
C LYS A 45 12.35 -15.18 -2.66
N ALA A 46 12.04 -16.13 -1.78
CA ALA A 46 10.70 -16.25 -1.19
C ALA A 46 10.37 -15.04 -0.32
N GLY A 47 11.30 -14.56 0.51
CA GLY A 47 11.09 -13.36 1.33
C GLY A 47 10.82 -12.11 0.50
N GLU A 48 11.57 -11.89 -0.59
CA GLU A 48 11.31 -10.80 -1.53
C GLU A 48 9.89 -10.86 -2.12
N LYS A 49 9.45 -12.07 -2.48
CA LYS A 49 8.09 -12.29 -2.99
C LYS A 49 7.01 -12.06 -1.94
N HIS A 50 7.23 -12.53 -0.71
CA HIS A 50 6.29 -12.32 0.40
C HIS A 50 6.16 -10.84 0.76
N LYS A 51 7.28 -10.10 0.76
CA LYS A 51 7.30 -8.63 0.94
C LYS A 51 6.37 -7.95 -0.07
N THR A 52 6.49 -8.30 -1.36
CA THR A 52 5.61 -7.75 -2.40
C THR A 52 4.15 -8.09 -2.14
N TRP A 53 3.84 -9.35 -1.80
CA TRP A 53 2.47 -9.79 -1.55
C TRP A 53 1.82 -9.09 -0.37
N VAL A 54 2.52 -8.97 0.76
CA VAL A 54 1.98 -8.32 1.97
C VAL A 54 1.65 -6.85 1.69
N VAL A 55 2.56 -6.11 1.04
CA VAL A 55 2.34 -4.69 0.71
C VAL A 55 1.17 -4.54 -0.27
N ARG A 56 1.13 -5.38 -1.30
CA ARG A 56 0.09 -5.35 -2.34
C ARG A 56 -1.29 -5.63 -1.75
N THR A 57 -1.43 -6.70 -0.97
CA THR A 57 -2.71 -7.04 -0.33
C THR A 57 -3.23 -5.89 0.53
N TYR A 58 -2.36 -5.23 1.30
CA TYR A 58 -2.75 -4.08 2.11
C TYR A 58 -3.24 -2.89 1.27
N GLN A 59 -2.50 -2.54 0.22
CA GLN A 59 -2.86 -1.45 -0.68
C GLN A 59 -4.16 -1.74 -1.45
N GLU A 60 -4.31 -2.96 -1.95
CA GLU A 60 -5.52 -3.40 -2.66
C GLU A 60 -6.74 -3.38 -1.72
N THR A 61 -6.58 -3.83 -0.47
CA THR A 61 -7.66 -3.77 0.53
C THR A 61 -8.07 -2.33 0.86
N ILE A 62 -7.11 -1.41 1.02
CA ILE A 62 -7.44 0.01 1.22
C ILE A 62 -8.16 0.58 0.00
N SER A 63 -7.68 0.26 -1.20
CA SER A 63 -8.27 0.77 -2.44
C SER A 63 -9.71 0.28 -2.60
N ASP A 64 -9.95 -1.01 -2.38
CA ASP A 64 -11.30 -1.60 -2.38
C ASP A 64 -12.22 -1.00 -1.30
N ALA A 65 -11.70 -0.74 -0.11
CA ALA A 65 -12.46 -0.07 0.94
C ALA A 65 -12.90 1.35 0.53
N LEU A 66 -12.04 2.06 -0.21
CA LEU A 66 -12.34 3.40 -0.74
C LEU A 66 -13.29 3.35 -1.94
N GLU A 67 -13.14 2.38 -2.85
CA GLU A 67 -13.89 2.33 -4.10
C GLU A 67 -15.26 1.64 -3.97
N ALA A 68 -15.32 0.51 -3.25
CA ALA A 68 -16.46 -0.38 -3.28
C ALA A 68 -17.28 -0.39 -1.97
N SER A 69 -16.66 -0.04 -0.84
CA SER A 69 -17.20 -0.48 0.46
C SER A 69 -17.64 0.62 1.42
N TYR A 70 -17.11 1.85 1.36
CA TYR A 70 -17.42 2.81 2.44
C TYR A 70 -17.29 4.32 2.14
N ALA A 71 -16.48 4.76 1.18
CA ALA A 71 -16.02 6.16 1.20
C ALA A 71 -17.09 7.21 0.86
N PHE A 72 -18.17 6.85 0.15
CA PHE A 72 -19.11 7.83 -0.42
C PHE A 72 -20.59 7.40 -0.29
N GLU A 73 -20.92 6.58 0.70
CA GLU A 73 -22.31 6.17 0.94
C GLU A 73 -23.20 7.41 1.15
N GLY A 74 -24.26 7.54 0.34
CA GLY A 74 -25.18 8.69 0.38
C GLY A 74 -24.71 9.95 -0.37
N MET A 75 -23.52 9.95 -0.98
CA MET A 75 -23.06 11.05 -1.82
C MET A 75 -23.71 11.01 -3.21
N ASN A 76 -24.33 12.12 -3.62
CA ASN A 76 -24.82 12.30 -4.98
C ASN A 76 -23.95 13.32 -5.70
N LEU A 77 -23.27 12.91 -6.77
CA LEU A 77 -22.36 13.78 -7.53
C LEU A 77 -23.09 14.96 -8.19
N ALA A 78 -24.38 14.82 -8.48
CA ALA A 78 -25.18 15.90 -9.07
C ALA A 78 -25.28 17.13 -8.14
N ASP A 79 -25.19 16.94 -6.83
CA ASP A 79 -25.28 18.01 -5.84
C ASP A 79 -24.04 18.93 -5.84
N TYR A 80 -22.97 18.50 -6.52
CA TYR A 80 -21.69 19.22 -6.61
C TYR A 80 -21.40 19.73 -8.02
N VAL A 81 -22.37 19.66 -8.93
CA VAL A 81 -22.23 20.25 -10.27
C VAL A 81 -22.28 21.77 -10.13
N VAL A 82 -21.16 22.43 -10.43
CA VAL A 82 -21.06 23.89 -10.45
C VAL A 82 -21.20 24.36 -11.89
N GLU A 83 -22.11 25.31 -12.14
CA GLU A 83 -22.23 26.01 -13.41
C GLU A 83 -20.99 26.89 -13.61
N THR A 84 -20.07 26.46 -14.48
CA THR A 84 -18.83 27.20 -14.78
C THR A 84 -18.94 28.05 -16.04
N ALA A 85 -20.12 28.10 -16.67
CA ALA A 85 -20.34 28.87 -17.88
C ALA A 85 -20.58 30.35 -17.51
N LEU A 86 -19.76 31.24 -18.06
CA LEU A 86 -20.05 32.68 -18.07
C LEU A 86 -21.17 32.95 -19.08
N ALA A 87 -22.22 33.63 -18.63
CA ALA A 87 -23.32 34.02 -19.51
C ALA A 87 -22.82 34.94 -20.62
N GLU A 88 -23.37 34.82 -21.83
CA GLU A 88 -22.99 35.71 -22.94
C GLU A 88 -23.22 37.18 -22.56
N GLY A 89 -22.16 37.99 -22.58
CA GLY A 89 -22.18 39.40 -22.18
C GLY A 89 -21.85 39.70 -20.72
N SER A 90 -21.49 38.70 -19.90
CA SER A 90 -21.03 38.93 -18.52
C SER A 90 -19.65 39.63 -18.49
N GLY A 91 -19.54 40.66 -17.66
CA GLY A 91 -18.33 41.47 -17.48
C GLY A 91 -17.50 41.03 -16.28
N TYR A 92 -16.31 41.61 -16.12
CA TYR A 92 -15.40 41.30 -15.01
C TYR A 92 -16.01 41.52 -13.61
N THR A 93 -17.01 42.39 -13.48
CA THR A 93 -17.71 42.63 -12.22
C THR A 93 -18.78 41.59 -11.89
N ASP A 94 -19.14 40.74 -12.85
CA ASP A 94 -20.18 39.72 -12.73
C ASP A 94 -19.61 38.31 -12.45
N ALA A 95 -18.28 38.19 -12.41
CA ALA A 95 -17.51 36.99 -12.05
C ALA A 95 -17.17 36.98 -10.55
#